data_AF-A0A522R7M9-F1
#
_entry.id   AF-A0A522R7M9-F1
#
_cell.length_a   1.000
_cell.length_b   1.000
_cell.length_c   1.000
_cell.angle_alpha   90.00
_cell.angle_beta   90.00
_cell.angle_gamma   90.00
#
_symmetry.space_group_name_H-M   'P 1'
#
loop_
_entity.id
_entity.type
_entity.pdbx_description
1 polymer ?
#
loop_
_entity_poly.entity_id
_entity_poly.type
_entity_poly.pdbx_seq_one_letter_code
_entity_poly.pdbx_strand_id
1 'polypeptide(L)'
;MRTSVESSPRRALQKMLRAVDTAPPDRQMDLQAAVARAAAAAGVSVEDLRAYAFGPREYAFNGLLGCVVQQRSRITGALVGLYQAEQAGMDAEAGRWSTVCEAHGSCVNHATLAAARAHLPDPTMWCEACRSTCEN
;
A
#
# COMPACT_ATOMS: atom_id res chain seq x y z
N MET A 1 -0.24 45.37 3.87
CA MET A 1 0.46 44.34 3.07
C MET A 1 -0.45 43.14 2.92
N ARG A 2 -0.99 42.90 1.71
CA ARG A 2 -1.85 41.76 1.41
C ARG A 2 -0.93 40.57 1.12
N THR A 3 -0.86 39.58 2.01
CA THR A 3 -0.24 38.30 1.70
C THR A 3 -1.16 37.58 0.73
N SER A 4 -0.82 37.61 -0.56
CA SER A 4 -1.43 36.73 -1.54
C SER A 4 -1.23 35.30 -1.07
N VAL A 5 -2.27 34.72 -0.49
CA VAL A 5 -2.40 33.28 -0.27
C VAL A 5 -2.60 32.70 -1.65
N GLU A 6 -1.52 32.61 -2.44
CA GLU A 6 -1.51 31.72 -3.59
C GLU A 6 -1.81 30.34 -3.04
N SER A 7 -3.05 29.93 -3.24
CA SER A 7 -3.54 28.64 -2.84
C SER A 7 -2.83 27.64 -3.71
N SER A 8 -1.63 27.24 -3.27
CA SER A 8 -0.76 26.33 -4.01
C SER A 8 -1.61 25.17 -4.52
N PRO A 9 -1.51 24.80 -5.81
CA PRO A 9 -2.33 23.74 -6.41
C PRO A 9 -2.29 22.45 -5.57
N ARG A 10 -1.16 22.19 -4.90
CA ARG A 10 -0.99 21.15 -3.90
C ARG A 10 -2.01 21.22 -2.75
N ARG A 11 -2.23 22.40 -2.16
CA ARG A 11 -3.13 22.61 -1.00
C ARG A 11 -4.60 22.44 -1.39
N ALA A 12 -4.97 22.86 -2.61
CA ALA A 12 -6.31 22.64 -3.15
C ALA A 12 -6.57 21.14 -3.37
N LEU A 13 -5.63 20.45 -4.02
CA LEU A 13 -5.71 19.00 -4.26
C LEU A 13 -5.76 18.21 -2.94
N GLN A 14 -4.96 18.60 -1.95
CA GLN A 14 -4.95 18.00 -0.61
C GLN A 14 -6.32 18.12 0.07
N LYS A 15 -6.98 19.29 0.00
CA LYS A 15 -8.33 19.48 0.54
C LYS A 15 -9.36 18.58 -0.15
N MET A 16 -9.33 18.53 -1.48
CA MET A 16 -10.29 17.73 -2.26
C MET A 16 -10.15 16.24 -1.97
N LEU A 17 -8.92 15.72 -2.02
CA LEU A 17 -8.67 14.29 -1.75
C LEU A 17 -8.99 13.93 -0.29
N ARG A 18 -8.72 14.81 0.67
CA ARG A 18 -9.09 14.59 2.08
C ARG A 18 -10.61 14.55 2.27
N ALA A 19 -11.35 15.41 1.55
CA ALA A 19 -12.82 15.40 1.59
C ALA A 19 -13.40 14.08 1.03
N VAL A 20 -12.77 13.52 -0.01
CA VAL A 20 -13.12 12.19 -0.54
C VAL A 20 -12.86 11.09 0.49
N ASP A 21 -11.72 11.16 1.21
CA ASP A 21 -11.38 10.16 2.24
C ASP A 21 -12.30 10.23 3.47
N THR A 22 -12.78 11.43 3.83
CA THR A 22 -13.70 11.63 4.98
C THR A 22 -15.19 11.50 4.61
N ALA A 23 -15.50 11.22 3.35
CA ALA A 23 -16.88 11.06 2.91
C ALA A 23 -17.52 9.81 3.55
N PRO A 24 -18.85 9.82 3.79
CA PRO A 24 -19.55 8.64 4.26
C PRO A 24 -19.48 7.51 3.22
N PRO A 25 -19.52 6.23 3.65
CA PRO A 25 -19.17 5.08 2.80
C PRO A 25 -20.06 4.92 1.57
N ASP A 26 -21.31 5.39 1.64
CA ASP A 26 -22.27 5.43 0.52
C ASP A 26 -21.78 6.34 -0.62
N ARG A 27 -21.09 7.44 -0.31
CA ARG A 27 -20.57 8.40 -1.30
C ARG A 27 -19.08 8.23 -1.59
N GLN A 28 -18.35 7.61 -0.66
CA GLN A 28 -16.91 7.45 -0.75
C GLN A 28 -16.52 6.65 -2.00
N MET A 29 -17.25 5.57 -2.30
CA MET A 29 -16.99 4.74 -3.47
C MET A 29 -17.19 5.51 -4.78
N ASP A 30 -18.28 6.28 -4.91
CA ASP A 30 -18.58 7.08 -6.10
C ASP A 30 -17.57 8.21 -6.31
N LEU A 31 -17.19 8.88 -5.22
CA LEU A 31 -16.19 9.94 -5.25
C LEU A 31 -14.80 9.40 -5.61
N GLN A 32 -14.40 8.26 -5.06
CA GLN A 32 -13.14 7.60 -5.42
C GLN A 32 -13.15 7.17 -6.90
N ALA A 33 -14.27 6.63 -7.40
CA ALA A 33 -14.42 6.28 -8.81
C ALA A 33 -14.36 7.52 -9.72
N ALA A 34 -14.95 8.65 -9.30
CA ALA A 34 -14.89 9.90 -10.05
C ALA A 34 -13.46 10.47 -10.11
N VAL A 35 -12.73 10.45 -8.99
CA VAL A 35 -11.31 10.83 -8.95
C VAL A 35 -10.47 9.91 -9.83
N ALA A 36 -10.71 8.60 -9.81
CA ALA A 36 -10.01 7.65 -10.67
C ALA A 36 -10.23 7.93 -12.16
N ARG A 37 -11.47 8.22 -12.56
CA ARG A 37 -11.79 8.60 -13.96
C ARG A 37 -11.12 9.92 -14.36
N ALA A 38 -11.14 10.92 -13.48
CA ALA A 38 -10.51 12.21 -13.74
C ALA A 38 -8.98 12.09 -13.85
N ALA A 39 -8.36 11.29 -12.99
CA ALA A 39 -6.93 11.00 -13.02
C ALA A 39 -6.55 10.29 -14.32
N ALA A 40 -7.30 9.26 -14.72
CA ALA A 40 -7.11 8.55 -15.98
C ALA A 40 -7.25 9.47 -17.20
N ALA A 41 -8.22 10.39 -17.21
CA ALA A 41 -8.39 11.37 -18.27
C ALA A 41 -7.22 12.37 -18.36
N ALA A 42 -6.56 12.65 -17.24
CA ALA A 42 -5.36 13.48 -17.17
C ALA A 42 -4.05 12.68 -17.40
N GLY A 43 -4.14 11.36 -17.65
CA GLY A 43 -2.96 10.50 -17.88
C GLY A 43 -2.09 10.29 -16.64
N VAL A 44 -2.60 10.58 -15.44
CA VAL A 44 -1.88 10.42 -14.17
C VAL A 44 -2.57 9.38 -13.30
N SER A 45 -1.80 8.65 -12.50
CA SER A 45 -2.42 7.73 -11.53
C SER A 45 -2.98 8.50 -10.32
N VAL A 46 -4.01 7.95 -9.69
CA VAL A 46 -4.52 8.48 -8.41
C VAL A 46 -3.44 8.45 -7.33
N GLU A 47 -2.52 7.48 -7.41
CA GLU A 47 -1.37 7.40 -6.51
C GLU A 47 -0.40 8.56 -6.71
N ASP A 48 -0.10 8.96 -7.96
CA ASP A 48 0.77 10.09 -8.25
C ASP A 48 0.16 11.42 -7.78
N LEU A 49 -1.15 11.60 -8.00
CA LEU A 49 -1.89 12.76 -7.49
C LEU A 49 -1.86 12.82 -5.97
N ARG A 50 -2.01 11.67 -5.29
CA ARG A 50 -1.89 11.58 -3.83
C ARG A 50 -0.47 11.84 -3.35
N ALA A 51 0.54 11.29 -4.02
CA ALA A 51 1.95 11.51 -3.71
C ALA A 51 2.31 12.99 -3.84
N TYR A 52 1.81 13.67 -4.86
CA TYR A 52 1.96 15.11 -5.03
C TYR A 52 1.24 15.91 -3.94
N ALA A 53 0.00 15.53 -3.58
CA ALA A 53 -0.82 16.26 -2.61
C ALA A 53 -0.33 16.09 -1.15
N PHE A 54 -0.10 14.85 -0.73
CA PHE A 54 0.18 14.49 0.67
C PHE A 54 1.64 14.13 0.94
N GLY A 55 2.46 13.95 -0.10
CA GLY A 55 3.79 13.34 0.02
C GLY A 55 3.75 11.82 -0.20
N PRO A 56 4.92 11.15 -0.27
CA PRO A 56 4.97 9.70 -0.36
C PRO A 56 4.26 9.09 0.86
N ARG A 57 3.42 8.08 0.62
CA ARG A 57 2.63 7.46 1.68
C ARG A 57 3.56 6.60 2.53
N GLU A 58 4.00 7.11 3.67
CA GLU A 58 4.86 6.38 4.60
C GLU A 58 4.08 5.25 5.28
N TYR A 59 4.63 4.04 5.17
CA TYR A 59 4.13 2.86 5.87
C TYR A 59 5.06 2.58 7.04
N ALA A 60 4.52 2.58 8.25
CA ALA A 60 5.26 2.33 9.48
C ALA A 60 4.40 1.54 10.46
N PHE A 61 4.02 0.32 10.08
CA PHE A 61 3.30 -0.58 10.98
C PHE A 61 4.28 -1.24 11.96
N ASN A 62 3.91 -1.27 13.25
CA ASN A 62 4.74 -1.86 14.33
C ASN A 62 6.16 -1.25 14.47
N GLY A 63 6.37 -0.01 13.99
CA GLY A 63 7.69 0.63 14.00
C GLY A 63 8.66 0.10 12.94
N LEU A 64 8.17 -0.74 12.01
CA LEU A 64 8.94 -1.26 10.88
C LEU A 64 8.71 -0.37 9.66
N LEU A 65 9.81 0.15 9.10
CA LEU A 65 9.77 1.01 7.91
C LEU A 65 9.26 0.23 6.69
N GLY A 66 8.37 0.85 5.93
CA GLY A 66 7.71 0.24 4.79
C GLY A 66 6.65 -0.80 5.16
N CYS A 67 6.45 -1.15 6.44
CA CYS A 67 5.49 -2.18 6.83
C CYS A 67 4.05 -1.65 6.73
N VAL A 68 3.26 -2.29 5.88
CA VAL A 68 1.85 -1.98 5.65
C VAL A 68 0.98 -2.71 6.66
N VAL A 69 1.24 -4.00 6.86
CA VAL A 69 0.49 -4.85 7.78
C VAL A 69 1.36 -6.04 8.15
N GLN A 70 1.21 -6.48 9.40
CA GLN A 70 1.77 -7.73 9.88
C GLN A 70 0.64 -8.55 10.48
N GLN A 71 0.54 -9.82 10.11
CA GLN A 71 -0.44 -10.73 10.68
C GLN A 71 0.11 -12.14 10.79
N ARG A 72 -0.51 -12.95 11.63
CA ARG A 72 -0.18 -14.37 11.77
C ARG A 72 -1.08 -15.17 10.84
N SER A 73 -0.49 -15.98 9.96
CA SER A 73 -1.28 -16.89 9.12
C SER A 73 -1.99 -17.91 10.02
N ARG A 74 -3.27 -18.16 9.72
CA ARG A 74 -4.07 -19.17 10.42
C ARG A 74 -3.76 -20.60 9.95
N ILE A 75 -3.10 -20.74 8.80
CA ILE A 75 -2.77 -22.04 8.19
C ILE A 75 -1.48 -22.57 8.81
N THR A 76 -0.41 -21.77 8.77
CA THR A 76 0.92 -22.20 9.19
C THR A 76 1.31 -21.70 10.58
N GLY A 77 0.55 -20.76 11.16
CA GLY A 77 0.96 -20.07 12.39
C GLY A 77 2.17 -19.15 12.21
N ALA A 78 2.71 -19.02 11.00
CA ALA A 78 3.85 -18.16 10.70
C ALA A 78 3.45 -16.68 10.72
N LEU A 79 4.37 -15.83 11.18
CA LEU A 79 4.21 -14.39 11.13
C LEU A 79 4.56 -13.91 9.71
N VAL A 80 3.62 -13.21 9.07
CA VAL A 80 3.77 -12.69 7.71
C VAL A 80 3.59 -11.17 7.71
N GLY A 81 4.50 -10.50 7.02
CA GLY A 81 4.50 -9.05 6.85
C GLY A 81 4.31 -8.65 5.40
N LEU A 82 3.62 -7.54 5.18
CA LEU A 82 3.54 -6.86 3.90
C LEU A 82 4.35 -5.58 3.98
N TYR A 83 5.27 -5.41 3.05
CA TYR A 83 6.15 -4.25 2.99
C TYR A 83 6.03 -3.55 1.64
N GLN A 84 6.18 -2.24 1.65
CA GLN A 84 6.53 -1.46 0.47
C GLN A 84 8.05 -1.59 0.30
N ALA A 85 8.50 -2.05 -0.87
CA ALA A 85 9.88 -2.45 -1.09
C ALA A 85 10.88 -1.28 -0.91
N GLU A 86 10.67 -0.17 -1.60
CA GLU A 86 11.50 1.04 -1.54
C GLU A 86 11.64 1.62 -0.11
N GLN A 87 10.56 1.65 0.66
CA GLN A 87 10.56 2.17 2.04
C GLN A 87 11.19 1.19 3.04
N ALA A 88 11.06 -0.11 2.80
CA ALA A 88 11.69 -1.14 3.60
C ALA A 88 13.17 -1.39 3.20
N GLY A 89 13.69 -0.66 2.20
CA GLY A 89 15.04 -0.86 1.68
C GLY A 89 15.22 -2.20 0.95
N MET A 90 14.13 -2.78 0.45
CA MET A 90 14.12 -4.00 -0.35
C MET A 90 14.22 -3.67 -1.85
N ASP A 91 14.48 -4.69 -2.65
CA ASP A 91 14.56 -4.55 -4.11
C ASP A 91 13.19 -4.14 -4.69
N ALA A 92 13.09 -2.87 -5.10
CA ALA A 92 11.91 -2.29 -5.71
C ALA A 92 11.80 -2.61 -7.22
N GLU A 93 12.88 -3.06 -7.88
CA GLU A 93 12.85 -3.44 -9.30
C GLU A 93 12.14 -4.78 -9.50
N ALA A 94 12.25 -5.70 -8.54
CA ALA A 94 11.52 -6.96 -8.52
C ALA A 94 10.01 -6.80 -8.26
N GLY A 95 9.58 -5.66 -7.73
CA GLY A 95 8.18 -5.33 -7.48
C GLY A 95 8.00 -4.42 -6.27
N ARG A 96 7.08 -3.46 -6.40
CA ARG A 96 6.85 -2.38 -5.41
C ARG A 96 6.39 -2.88 -4.04
N TRP A 97 5.78 -4.06 -3.98
CA TRP A 97 5.26 -4.65 -2.75
C TRP A 97 5.93 -5.97 -2.48
N SER A 98 6.38 -6.21 -1.26
CA SER A 98 7.02 -7.48 -0.88
C SER A 98 6.28 -8.11 0.28
N THR A 99 5.96 -9.40 0.17
CA THR A 99 5.45 -10.18 1.29
C THR A 99 6.58 -10.99 1.89
N VAL A 100 6.76 -10.88 3.20
CA VAL A 100 7.87 -11.49 3.93
C VAL A 100 7.33 -12.45 4.98
N CYS A 101 7.93 -13.64 5.08
CA CYS A 101 7.68 -14.58 6.15
C CYS A 101 8.71 -14.32 7.23
N GLU A 102 8.31 -13.63 8.31
CA GLU A 102 9.20 -13.29 9.42
C GLU A 102 9.71 -14.53 10.17
N ALA A 103 8.97 -15.64 10.08
CA ALA A 103 9.36 -16.90 10.71
C ALA A 103 10.50 -17.62 9.97
N HIS A 104 10.55 -17.52 8.64
CA HIS A 104 11.46 -18.30 7.80
C HIS A 104 12.41 -17.46 6.94
N GLY A 105 12.25 -16.13 6.93
CA GLY A 105 13.07 -15.20 6.16
C GLY A 105 12.81 -15.20 4.65
N SER A 106 11.82 -15.95 4.15
CA SER A 106 11.46 -15.93 2.72
C SER A 106 10.71 -14.65 2.36
N CYS A 107 10.94 -14.09 1.18
CA CYS A 107 10.17 -12.98 0.65
C CYS A 107 9.78 -13.19 -0.82
N VAL A 108 8.68 -12.58 -1.25
CA VAL A 108 8.31 -12.53 -2.67
C VAL A 108 7.77 -11.15 -3.03
N ASN A 109 8.18 -10.65 -4.19
CA ASN A 109 7.77 -9.34 -4.69
C ASN A 109 6.51 -9.44 -5.56
N HIS A 110 5.73 -8.38 -5.54
CA HIS A 110 4.46 -8.22 -6.24
C HIS A 110 4.41 -6.84 -6.87
N ALA A 111 3.87 -6.77 -8.09
CA ALA A 111 3.68 -5.51 -8.79
C ALA A 111 2.60 -4.63 -8.15
N THR A 112 1.55 -5.24 -7.56
CA THR A 112 0.39 -4.52 -7.01
C THR A 112 0.09 -4.89 -5.57
N LEU A 113 -0.45 -3.93 -4.82
CA LEU A 113 -0.86 -4.13 -3.43
C LEU A 113 -1.94 -5.20 -3.29
N ALA A 114 -2.86 -5.29 -4.26
CA ALA A 114 -3.93 -6.27 -4.29
C ALA A 114 -3.38 -7.69 -4.41
N ALA A 115 -2.40 -7.91 -5.30
CA ALA A 115 -1.72 -9.20 -5.43
C ALA A 115 -1.00 -9.58 -4.13
N ALA A 116 -0.25 -8.64 -3.53
CA ALA A 116 0.46 -8.89 -2.28
C ALA A 116 -0.49 -9.25 -1.12
N ARG A 117 -1.63 -8.57 -1.01
CA ARG A 117 -2.67 -8.88 -0.02
C ARG A 117 -3.32 -10.25 -0.24
N ALA A 118 -3.52 -10.66 -1.48
CA ALA A 118 -4.09 -11.96 -1.81
C ALA A 118 -3.16 -13.13 -1.39
N HIS A 119 -1.85 -12.94 -1.45
CA HIS A 119 -0.84 -13.95 -1.06
C HIS A 119 -0.49 -13.94 0.43
N LEU A 120 -0.92 -12.91 1.18
CA LEU A 120 -0.63 -12.78 2.60
C LEU A 120 -1.25 -13.87 3.50
N PRO A 121 -2.54 -14.25 3.37
CA PRO A 121 -3.15 -15.21 4.29
C PRO A 121 -2.57 -16.63 4.16
N ASP A 122 -2.06 -16.98 2.99
CA ASP A 122 -1.52 -18.31 2.69
C ASP A 122 -0.04 -18.28 2.28
N PRO A 123 0.88 -18.36 3.26
CA PRO A 123 2.31 -18.39 2.98
C PRO A 123 2.81 -19.71 2.38
N THR A 124 2.02 -20.78 2.35
CA THR A 124 2.47 -22.08 1.79
C THR A 124 2.69 -22.01 0.27
N MET A 125 2.02 -21.07 -0.39
CA MET A 125 2.13 -20.87 -1.83
C MET A 125 3.47 -20.30 -2.28
N TRP A 126 4.21 -19.61 -1.40
CA TRP A 126 5.46 -18.93 -1.77
C TRP A 126 6.62 -19.17 -0.79
N CYS A 127 6.35 -19.53 0.46
CA CYS A 127 7.39 -19.91 1.41
C CYS A 127 7.51 -21.43 1.46
N GLU A 128 8.63 -21.95 0.95
CA GLU A 128 8.92 -23.39 0.91
C GLU A 128 8.94 -24.00 2.31
N ALA A 129 9.52 -23.32 3.29
CA ALA A 129 9.54 -23.80 4.68
C ALA A 129 8.14 -23.92 5.30
N CYS A 130 7.26 -22.93 5.04
CA CYS A 130 5.85 -22.99 5.43
C CYS A 130 5.14 -24.17 4.77
N ARG A 131 5.43 -24.45 3.49
CA ARG A 131 4.85 -25.58 2.76
C ARG A 131 5.27 -26.91 3.40
N SER A 132 6.56 -27.10 3.65
CA SER A 132 7.08 -28.32 4.25
C SER A 132 6.61 -28.55 5.69
N THR A 133 6.25 -27.49 6.42
CA THR A 133 5.76 -27.61 7.81
C THR A 133 4.31 -28.11 7.87
N CYS A 134 3.53 -27.90 6.80
CA CYS A 134 2.15 -28.41 6.68
C CYS A 134 2.06 -29.85 6.16
N GLU A 135 3.19 -30.46 5.76
CA GLU A 135 3.24 -31.84 5.22
C GLU A 135 3.47 -32.92 6.29
N ASN A 136 3.38 -32.58 7.59
CA ASN A 136 3.40 -33.51 8.72
C ASN A 136 2.19 -33.33 9.63
#